data_AF-A0AAF0S400-F1
#
_entry.id   AF-A0AAF0S400-F1
#
_cell.length_a   1.000
_cell.length_b   1.000
_cell.length_c   1.000
_cell.angle_alpha   90.00
_cell.angle_beta   90.00
_cell.angle_gamma   90.00
#
_symmetry.space_group_name_H-M   'P 1'
#
loop_
_entity.id
_entity.type
_entity.pdbx_description
1 polymer ?
#
loop_
_entity_poly.entity_id
_entity_poly.type
_entity_poly.pdbx_seq_one_letter_code
_entity_poly.pdbx_strand_id
1 'polypeptide(L)'
;MHSAQAPLSRLIVAFVALVALLFAVITAAVIVLQAYVEHTGRLGDCMHIGLCTGTPLATVENRTGVTLPEGSTLIKSKASRDGQFMSALVRLPADTNPPTLRKGNPADLTQRASAALTSQGAATPSGQISGNVALFSGTSSGHTIVYLRYDAHR
;
A
#
# COMPACT_ATOMS: atom_id res chain seq x y z
N MET A 1 12.30 -33.71 56.35
CA MET A 1 12.15 -33.12 55.01
C MET A 1 10.86 -33.65 54.40
N HIS A 2 9.76 -32.90 54.51
CA HIS A 2 8.47 -33.32 53.97
C HIS A 2 8.35 -32.86 52.53
N SER A 3 8.57 -33.77 51.58
CA SER A 3 8.22 -33.57 50.18
C SER A 3 6.69 -33.58 50.07
N ALA A 4 6.08 -32.39 50.12
CA ALA A 4 4.67 -32.23 49.82
C ALA A 4 4.45 -32.49 48.33
N GLN A 5 4.14 -33.74 47.96
CA GLN A 5 3.60 -34.05 46.63
C GLN A 5 2.30 -33.27 46.46
N ALA A 6 2.31 -32.27 45.58
CA ALA A 6 1.07 -31.62 45.16
C ALA A 6 0.14 -32.71 44.61
N PRO A 7 -1.12 -32.80 45.07
CA PRO A 7 -2.05 -33.81 44.56
C PRO A 7 -2.14 -33.65 43.05
N LEU A 8 -2.08 -34.77 42.32
CA LEU A 8 -2.03 -34.85 40.85
C LEU A 8 -3.06 -33.91 40.19
N SER A 9 -4.22 -33.73 40.82
CA SER A 9 -5.28 -32.79 40.41
C SER A 9 -4.83 -31.32 40.36
N ARG A 10 -4.03 -30.84 41.32
CA ARG A 10 -3.48 -29.46 41.30
C ARG A 10 -2.45 -29.27 40.19
N LEU A 11 -1.66 -30.30 39.89
CA LEU A 11 -0.69 -30.27 38.79
C LEU A 11 -1.38 -30.22 37.43
N ILE A 12 -2.45 -31.01 37.24
CA ILE A 12 -3.27 -31.00 36.02
C ILE A 12 -3.95 -29.62 35.85
N VAL A 13 -4.56 -29.08 36.91
CA VAL A 13 -5.20 -27.76 36.85
C VAL A 13 -4.19 -26.65 36.53
N ALA A 14 -3.01 -26.68 37.15
CA ALA A 14 -1.95 -25.72 36.86
C ALA A 14 -1.45 -25.83 35.41
N PHE A 15 -1.31 -27.06 34.89
CA PHE A 15 -0.91 -27.28 33.50
C PHE A 15 -1.96 -26.76 32.51
N VAL A 16 -3.24 -27.06 32.75
CA VAL A 16 -4.34 -26.55 31.91
C VAL A 16 -4.40 -25.02 31.94
N ALA A 17 -4.24 -24.42 33.13
CA ALA A 17 -4.19 -22.97 33.27
C ALA A 17 -3.00 -22.36 32.51
N LEU A 18 -1.83 -22.98 32.57
CA LEU A 18 -0.62 -22.51 31.89
C LEU A 18 -0.74 -22.64 30.37
N VAL A 19 -1.33 -23.73 29.87
CA VAL A 19 -1.65 -23.91 28.44
C VAL A 19 -2.65 -22.84 27.98
N ALA A 20 -3.72 -22.61 28.73
CA ALA A 20 -4.70 -21.57 28.39
C ALA A 20 -4.07 -20.18 28.34
N LEU A 21 -3.18 -19.87 29.29
CA LEU A 21 -2.48 -18.60 29.35
C LEU A 21 -1.48 -18.44 28.19
N LEU A 22 -0.79 -19.51 27.81
CA LEU A 22 0.06 -19.53 26.62
C LEU A 22 -0.74 -19.25 25.34
N PHE A 23 -1.89 -19.91 25.16
CA PHE A 23 -2.77 -19.66 24.02
C PHE A 23 -3.26 -18.21 24.00
N ALA A 24 -3.63 -17.64 25.15
CA ALA A 24 -4.04 -16.24 25.24
C ALA A 24 -2.92 -15.28 24.81
N VAL A 25 -1.68 -15.51 25.25
CA VAL A 25 -0.52 -14.70 24.88
C VAL A 25 -0.21 -14.81 23.39
N ILE A 26 -0.22 -16.02 22.83
CA ILE A 26 0.01 -16.23 21.39
C ILE A 26 -1.07 -15.51 20.57
N THR A 27 -2.34 -15.65 20.97
CA THR A 27 -3.45 -15.01 20.26
C THR A 27 -3.34 -13.49 20.31
N ALA A 28 -3.02 -12.91 21.47
CA ALA A 28 -2.79 -11.48 21.60
C ALA A 28 -1.61 -11.00 20.76
N ALA A 29 -0.50 -11.74 20.73
CA ALA A 29 0.66 -11.42 19.91
C ALA A 29 0.34 -11.45 18.41
N VAL A 30 -0.44 -12.45 17.96
CA VAL A 30 -0.91 -12.53 16.57
C VAL A 30 -1.81 -11.34 16.22
N ILE A 31 -2.75 -10.97 17.09
CA ILE A 31 -3.64 -9.81 16.88
C ILE A 31 -2.84 -8.52 16.76
N VAL A 32 -1.88 -8.31 17.67
CA VAL A 32 -1.01 -7.12 17.64
C VAL A 32 -0.15 -7.09 16.37
N LEU A 33 0.39 -8.23 15.97
CA LEU A 33 1.21 -8.33 14.75
C LEU A 33 0.37 -8.08 13.49
N GLN A 34 -0.84 -8.62 13.43
CA GLN A 34 -1.78 -8.37 12.33
C GLN A 34 -2.14 -6.89 12.24
N ALA A 35 -2.50 -6.25 13.35
CA ALA A 35 -2.80 -4.83 13.39
C ALA A 35 -1.60 -3.96 12.98
N TYR A 36 -0.38 -4.36 13.37
CA TYR A 36 0.85 -3.68 12.96
C TYR A 36 1.10 -3.80 11.45
N VAL A 37 1.04 -5.02 10.90
CA VAL A 37 1.26 -5.28 9.47
C VAL A 37 0.19 -4.60 8.60
N GLU A 38 -1.06 -4.58 9.03
CA GLU A 38 -2.13 -3.87 8.32
C GLU A 38 -1.90 -2.35 8.28
N HIS A 39 -1.29 -1.78 9.33
CA HIS A 39 -1.04 -0.34 9.44
C HIS A 39 0.25 0.15 8.78
N THR A 40 1.34 -0.62 8.80
CA THR A 40 2.64 -0.20 8.25
C THR A 40 3.00 -0.89 6.93
N GLY A 41 2.55 -2.12 6.71
CA GLY A 41 2.95 -2.92 5.56
C GLY A 41 2.14 -2.68 4.29
N ARG A 42 0.85 -2.35 4.42
CA ARG A 42 -0.06 -2.29 3.27
C ARG A 42 -0.10 -0.91 2.61
N LEU A 43 0.00 0.18 3.38
CA LEU A 43 -0.11 1.56 2.87
C LEU A 43 1.22 2.35 2.91
N GLY A 44 2.29 1.75 3.43
CA GLY A 44 3.57 2.41 3.67
C GLY A 44 3.64 3.07 5.06
N ASP A 45 4.51 4.07 5.21
CA ASP A 45 4.73 4.78 6.47
C ASP A 45 3.60 5.77 6.76
N CYS A 46 2.74 5.43 7.72
CA CYS A 46 1.58 6.25 8.08
C CYS A 46 1.88 7.21 9.23
N MET A 47 1.83 8.53 8.96
CA MET A 47 1.92 9.56 10.01
C MET A 47 0.72 9.47 10.98
N HIS A 48 0.95 9.76 12.26
CA HIS A 48 -0.10 9.71 13.31
C HIS A 48 -1.28 10.64 13.01
N ILE A 49 -0.99 11.80 12.40
CA ILE A 49 -1.96 12.72 11.81
C ILE A 49 -1.48 12.97 10.38
N GLY A 50 -2.27 12.58 9.38
CA GLY A 50 -1.95 12.81 7.96
C GLY A 50 -2.02 11.58 7.07
N LEU A 51 -1.40 11.71 5.89
CA LEU A 51 -1.34 10.66 4.86
C LEU A 51 -0.19 9.69 5.14
N CYS A 52 -0.36 8.45 4.70
CA CYS A 52 0.73 7.49 4.55
C CYS A 52 1.59 7.86 3.35
N THR A 53 2.89 7.61 3.44
CA THR A 53 3.88 7.82 2.38
C THR A 53 4.60 6.53 2.03
N GLY A 54 5.11 6.41 0.81
CA GLY A 54 5.86 5.21 0.44
C GLY A 54 4.98 3.96 0.33
N THR A 55 3.68 4.13 0.05
CA THR A 55 2.79 3.04 -0.33
C THR A 55 3.43 2.14 -1.40
N PRO A 56 3.59 0.84 -1.14
CA PRO A 56 4.24 -0.09 -2.07
C PRO A 56 3.53 -0.18 -3.42
N LEU A 57 4.29 -0.44 -4.50
CA LEU A 57 3.73 -0.57 -5.85
C LEU A 57 2.66 -1.66 -5.93
N ALA A 58 2.85 -2.82 -5.31
CA ALA A 58 1.85 -3.88 -5.28
C ALA A 58 0.49 -3.41 -4.73
N THR A 59 0.49 -2.54 -3.71
CA THR A 59 -0.74 -1.93 -3.19
C THR A 59 -1.33 -0.95 -4.20
N VAL A 60 -0.48 -0.16 -4.86
CA VAL A 60 -0.90 0.78 -5.90
C VAL A 60 -1.62 0.04 -7.03
N GLU A 61 -1.01 -1.02 -7.55
CA GLU A 61 -1.55 -1.86 -8.61
C GLU A 61 -2.86 -2.53 -8.19
N ASN A 62 -2.91 -3.12 -6.99
CA ASN A 62 -4.13 -3.75 -6.48
C ASN A 62 -5.29 -2.76 -6.35
N ARG A 63 -5.02 -1.53 -5.90
CA ARG A 63 -6.06 -0.53 -5.67
C ARG A 63 -6.51 0.16 -6.96
N THR A 64 -5.62 0.34 -7.92
CA THR A 64 -5.93 0.99 -9.21
C THR A 64 -6.33 0.00 -10.31
N GLY A 65 -6.02 -1.28 -10.16
CA GLY A 65 -6.16 -2.28 -11.21
C GLY A 65 -5.19 -2.08 -12.38
N VAL A 66 -4.19 -1.19 -12.24
CA VAL A 66 -3.16 -0.95 -13.25
C VAL A 66 -1.98 -1.84 -12.97
N THR A 67 -1.62 -2.70 -13.90
CA THR A 67 -0.38 -3.47 -13.85
C THR A 67 0.78 -2.61 -14.36
N LEU A 68 1.80 -2.46 -13.54
CA LEU A 68 3.03 -1.76 -13.87
C LEU A 68 4.06 -2.77 -14.41
N PRO A 69 4.86 -2.39 -15.42
CA PRO A 69 5.96 -3.21 -15.90
C PRO A 69 6.95 -3.59 -14.80
N GLU A 70 7.50 -4.80 -14.87
CA GLU A 70 8.58 -5.22 -13.97
C GLU A 70 9.79 -4.27 -14.09
N GLY A 71 10.45 -3.98 -12.97
CA GLY A 71 11.52 -2.99 -12.92
C GLY A 71 11.05 -1.53 -12.79
N SER A 72 9.74 -1.29 -12.71
CA SER A 72 9.20 0.03 -12.38
C SER A 72 9.67 0.49 -11.00
N THR A 73 10.09 1.75 -10.91
CA THR A 73 10.60 2.36 -9.68
C THR A 73 9.60 3.36 -9.12
N LEU A 74 9.24 3.22 -7.85
CA LEU A 74 8.43 4.19 -7.13
C LEU A 74 9.25 5.45 -6.85
N ILE A 75 8.81 6.61 -7.38
CA ILE A 75 9.42 7.91 -7.06
C ILE A 75 8.79 8.47 -5.78
N LYS A 76 7.45 8.43 -5.71
CA LYS A 76 6.69 8.99 -4.59
C LYS A 76 5.30 8.39 -4.54
N SER A 77 4.80 8.05 -3.36
CA SER A 77 3.40 7.69 -3.17
C SER A 77 2.83 8.29 -1.89
N LYS A 78 1.51 8.45 -1.90
CA LYS A 78 0.71 8.88 -0.76
C LYS A 78 -0.59 8.08 -0.73
N ALA A 79 -1.07 7.74 0.46
CA ALA A 79 -2.38 7.14 0.65
C ALA A 79 -3.05 7.69 1.92
N SER A 80 -4.37 7.76 1.93
CA SER A 80 -5.11 7.98 3.18
C SER A 80 -5.22 6.66 3.96
N ARG A 81 -5.22 6.75 5.29
CA ARG A 81 -5.31 5.56 6.18
C ARG A 81 -6.59 4.76 5.97
N ASP A 82 -7.67 5.45 5.62
CA ASP A 82 -8.98 4.86 5.30
C ASP A 82 -9.07 4.28 3.87
N GLY A 83 -7.99 4.41 3.09
CA GLY A 83 -7.91 3.93 1.72
C GLY A 83 -8.79 4.67 0.70
N GLN A 84 -9.47 5.76 1.07
CA GLN A 84 -10.33 6.52 0.15
C GLN A 84 -9.52 7.26 -0.92
N PHE A 85 -8.28 7.60 -0.64
CA PHE A 85 -7.39 8.29 -1.55
C PHE A 85 -6.04 7.58 -1.66
N MET A 86 -5.51 7.52 -2.88
CA MET A 86 -4.12 7.13 -3.12
C MET A 86 -3.57 7.82 -4.36
N SER A 87 -2.26 8.09 -4.36
CA SER A 87 -1.53 8.57 -5.52
C SER A 87 -0.13 7.96 -5.56
N ALA A 88 0.38 7.67 -6.76
CA ALA A 88 1.74 7.21 -6.97
C ALA A 88 2.34 7.89 -8.20
N LEU A 89 3.62 8.26 -8.09
CA LEU A 89 4.47 8.71 -9.17
C LEU A 89 5.53 7.64 -9.38
N VAL A 90 5.60 7.10 -10.58
CA VAL A 90 6.37 5.91 -10.93
C VAL A 90 7.20 6.20 -12.17
N ARG A 91 8.45 5.74 -12.18
CA ARG A 91 9.29 5.68 -13.38
C ARG A 91 9.26 4.26 -13.92
N LEU A 92 8.86 4.10 -15.18
CA LEU A 92 8.91 2.80 -15.85
C LEU A 92 10.34 2.50 -16.33
N PRO A 93 10.65 1.22 -16.64
CA PRO A 93 11.85 0.89 -17.38
C PRO A 93 11.96 1.69 -18.68
N ALA A 94 13.18 1.83 -19.20
CA ALA A 94 13.42 2.51 -20.47
C ALA A 94 12.60 1.86 -21.59
N ASP A 95 12.22 2.66 -22.58
CA ASP A 95 11.53 2.21 -23.80
C ASP A 95 10.23 1.41 -23.57
N THR A 96 9.62 1.61 -22.40
CA THR A 96 8.36 0.94 -22.05
C THR A 96 7.17 1.86 -22.25
N ASN A 97 6.14 1.34 -22.93
CA ASN A 97 4.90 2.07 -23.15
C ASN A 97 4.16 2.35 -21.83
N PRO A 98 3.46 3.48 -21.71
CA PRO A 98 2.63 3.76 -20.55
C PRO A 98 1.53 2.70 -20.39
N PRO A 99 1.20 2.27 -19.16
CA PRO A 99 0.03 1.45 -18.91
C PRO A 99 -1.25 2.19 -19.33
N THR A 100 -2.29 1.43 -19.64
CA THR A 100 -3.60 1.98 -19.99
C THR A 100 -4.66 1.55 -19.00
N LEU A 101 -5.71 2.36 -18.85
CA LEU A 101 -6.85 1.99 -18.05
C LEU A 101 -7.84 1.19 -18.91
N ARG A 102 -8.28 0.04 -18.39
CA ARG A 102 -9.36 -0.73 -19.03
C ARG A 102 -10.62 0.12 -19.04
N LYS A 103 -11.19 0.39 -20.22
CA LYS A 103 -12.31 1.35 -20.41
C LYS A 103 -11.93 2.77 -19.93
N GLY A 104 -10.67 3.15 -20.09
CA GLY A 104 -10.21 4.51 -19.85
C GLY A 104 -10.67 5.45 -20.94
N ASN A 105 -11.28 6.57 -20.55
CA ASN A 105 -11.54 7.67 -21.46
C ASN A 105 -10.39 8.68 -21.39
N PRO A 106 -10.04 9.37 -22.48
CA PRO A 106 -9.11 10.49 -22.43
C PRO A 106 -9.54 11.50 -21.37
N ALA A 107 -8.58 12.02 -20.62
CA ALA A 107 -8.83 12.96 -19.55
C ALA A 107 -7.81 14.10 -19.57
N ASP A 108 -8.31 15.31 -19.34
CA ASP A 108 -7.46 16.49 -19.19
C ASP A 108 -6.56 16.38 -17.96
N LEU A 109 -5.36 16.95 -18.07
CA LEU A 109 -4.41 16.98 -16.98
C LEU A 109 -4.94 17.81 -15.81
N THR A 110 -5.02 17.18 -14.64
CA THR A 110 -5.22 17.94 -13.41
C THR A 110 -3.97 18.73 -13.06
N GLN A 111 -4.12 19.88 -12.39
CA GLN A 111 -2.98 20.68 -11.92
C GLN A 111 -1.98 19.84 -11.10
N ARG A 112 -2.48 18.92 -10.27
CA ARG A 112 -1.63 18.03 -9.45
C ARG A 112 -0.84 17.03 -10.31
N ALA A 113 -1.49 16.43 -11.30
CA ALA A 113 -0.81 15.50 -12.22
C ALA A 113 0.24 16.23 -13.06
N SER A 114 -0.10 17.40 -13.59
CA SER A 114 0.83 18.26 -14.34
C SER A 114 2.06 18.62 -13.49
N ALA A 115 1.86 19.12 -12.26
CA ALA A 115 2.96 19.45 -11.37
C ALA A 115 3.85 18.23 -11.04
N ALA A 116 3.24 17.06 -10.81
CA ALA A 116 3.99 15.84 -10.51
C ALA A 116 4.84 15.38 -11.71
N LEU A 117 4.28 15.38 -12.92
CA LEU A 117 4.98 14.98 -14.14
C LEU A 117 6.09 15.99 -14.51
N THR A 118 5.80 17.28 -14.46
CA THR A 118 6.79 18.34 -14.70
C THR A 118 7.94 18.30 -13.70
N SER A 119 7.69 17.94 -12.43
CA SER A 119 8.77 17.77 -11.44
C SER A 119 9.77 16.67 -11.79
N GLN A 120 9.41 15.78 -12.72
CA GLN A 120 10.28 14.73 -13.26
C GLN A 120 10.80 15.06 -14.65
N GLY A 121 10.55 16.27 -15.17
CA GLY A 121 10.92 16.68 -16.52
C GLY A 121 10.15 15.95 -17.62
N ALA A 122 8.95 15.43 -17.32
CA ALA A 122 8.15 14.72 -18.30
C ALA A 122 7.56 15.68 -19.35
N ALA A 123 7.83 15.39 -20.62
CA ALA A 123 7.26 16.08 -21.76
C ALA A 123 5.95 15.42 -22.22
N THR A 124 5.16 16.17 -22.99
CA THR A 124 3.91 15.73 -23.64
C THR A 124 2.98 14.91 -22.72
N PRO A 125 2.64 15.43 -21.51
CA PRO A 125 1.80 14.69 -20.59
C PRO A 125 0.40 14.46 -21.18
N SER A 126 -0.14 13.26 -20.97
CA SER A 126 -1.49 12.85 -21.37
C SER A 126 -2.15 12.04 -20.27
N GLY A 127 -3.48 11.88 -20.35
CA GLY A 127 -4.27 11.32 -19.27
C GLY A 127 -5.41 10.43 -19.72
N GLN A 128 -5.75 9.47 -18.85
CA GLN A 128 -6.96 8.66 -18.92
C GLN A 128 -7.64 8.59 -17.56
N ILE A 129 -8.96 8.45 -17.57
CA ILE A 129 -9.77 8.19 -16.37
C ILE A 129 -10.68 6.98 -16.62
N SER A 130 -10.81 6.11 -15.62
CA SER A 130 -11.80 5.05 -15.59
C SER A 130 -12.35 4.91 -14.18
N GLY A 131 -13.61 5.30 -13.99
CA GLY A 131 -14.25 5.41 -12.67
C GLY A 131 -13.38 6.22 -11.70
N ASN A 132 -13.01 5.57 -10.60
CA ASN A 132 -12.26 6.17 -9.49
C ASN A 132 -10.74 6.30 -9.75
N VAL A 133 -10.26 5.81 -10.90
CA VAL A 133 -8.83 5.77 -11.23
C VAL A 133 -8.50 6.77 -12.33
N ALA A 134 -7.45 7.54 -12.12
CA ALA A 134 -6.84 8.38 -13.13
C ALA A 134 -5.38 7.98 -13.33
N LEU A 135 -4.98 7.88 -14.59
CA LEU A 135 -3.62 7.59 -15.01
C LEU A 135 -3.17 8.72 -15.92
N PHE A 136 -2.08 9.37 -15.54
CA PHE A 136 -1.43 10.37 -16.36
C PHE A 136 -0.01 9.94 -16.63
N SER A 137 0.51 10.20 -17.82
CA SER A 137 1.87 9.81 -18.16
C SER A 137 2.53 10.82 -19.08
N GLY A 138 3.85 10.86 -19.06
CA GLY A 138 4.68 11.63 -19.99
C GLY A 138 6.09 11.04 -20.04
N THR A 139 6.91 11.49 -20.97
CA THR A 139 8.26 10.91 -21.19
C THR A 139 9.34 11.85 -20.68
N SER A 140 10.30 11.33 -19.93
CA SER A 140 11.47 12.06 -19.43
C SER A 140 12.74 11.21 -19.59
N SER A 141 13.75 11.72 -20.29
CA SER A 141 15.08 11.09 -20.41
C SER A 141 15.03 9.61 -20.88
N GLY A 142 14.16 9.28 -21.83
CA GLY A 142 13.99 7.89 -22.33
C GLY A 142 13.11 6.99 -21.46
N HIS A 143 12.56 7.52 -20.36
CA HIS A 143 11.66 6.79 -19.47
C HIS A 143 10.25 7.35 -19.51
N THR A 144 9.25 6.48 -19.44
CA THR A 144 7.88 6.87 -19.16
C THR A 144 7.72 7.14 -17.66
N ILE A 145 7.19 8.32 -17.32
CA ILE A 145 6.80 8.70 -15.96
C ILE A 145 5.29 8.60 -15.87
N VAL A 146 4.78 7.87 -14.88
CA VAL A 146 3.35 7.64 -14.67
C VAL A 146 2.94 8.24 -13.33
N TYR A 147 1.90 9.06 -13.34
CA TYR A 147 1.18 9.52 -12.17
C TYR A 147 -0.18 8.82 -12.09
N LEU A 148 -0.32 7.91 -11.14
CA LEU A 148 -1.56 7.21 -10.81
C LEU A 148 -2.27 7.92 -9.66
N ARG A 149 -3.60 7.98 -9.74
CA ARG A 149 -4.45 8.45 -8.65
C ARG A 149 -5.68 7.56 -8.55
N TYR A 150 -6.02 7.19 -7.33
CA TYR A 150 -7.30 6.58 -6.96
C TYR A 150 -8.04 7.51 -5.99
N ASP A 151 -9.33 7.70 -6.22
CA ASP A 151 -10.20 8.52 -5.38
C ASP A 151 -11.59 7.86 -5.30
N ALA A 152 -11.96 7.40 -4.11
CA ALA A 152 -13.16 6.58 -3.91
C ALA A 152 -14.48 7.33 -4.13
N HIS A 153 -14.48 8.66 -4.07
CA HIS A 153 -15.68 9.51 -4.11
C HIS A 153 -15.76 10.37 -5.37
N ARG A 154 -15.14 9.92 -6.46
CA ARG A 154 -15.07 10.70 -7.70
C ARG A 154 -16.33 10.62 -8.54
#